data_AF-A0A536UH03-F1
#
_entry.id   AF-A0A536UH03-F1
#
_cell.length_a   1.000
_cell.length_b   1.000
_cell.length_c   1.000
_cell.angle_alpha   90.00
_cell.angle_beta   90.00
_cell.angle_gamma   90.00
#
_symmetry.space_group_name_H-M   'P 1'
#
loop_
_entity.id
_entity.type
_entity.pdbx_description
1 polymer ?
#
loop_
_entity_poly.entity_id
_entity_poly.type
_entity_poly.pdbx_seq_one_letter_code
_entity_poly.pdbx_strand_id
1 'polypeptide(L)' 'MMPTERATGPMDLDRAQVRRAFERAAATYDEAAVLQREVGQRMAERLGFVRMQPVTILDAGCGTGAALGELHARY' A
#
# COMPACT_ATOMS: atom_id res chain seq x y z
N MET A 1 -4.83 29.86 23.95
CA MET A 1 -5.22 28.61 23.28
C MET A 1 -5.62 28.98 21.87
N MET A 2 -4.74 28.76 20.89
CA MET A 2 -5.01 29.08 19.48
C MET A 2 -5.80 27.92 18.85
N PRO A 3 -6.86 28.17 18.08
CA PRO A 3 -7.49 27.12 17.28
C PRO A 3 -6.51 26.70 16.20
N THR A 4 -6.27 25.40 16.07
CA THR A 4 -5.50 24.83 14.97
C THR A 4 -6.30 25.03 13.69
N GLU A 5 -5.96 26.06 12.91
CA GLU A 5 -6.49 26.24 11.56
C GLU A 5 -6.20 24.96 10.76
N ARG A 6 -7.26 24.31 10.31
CA ARG A 6 -7.19 23.18 9.38
C ARG A 6 -6.72 23.72 8.05
N ALA A 7 -5.71 23.06 7.49
CA ALA A 7 -5.21 23.35 6.16
C ALA A 7 -6.38 23.43 5.16
N THR A 8 -6.42 24.53 4.41
CA THR A 8 -7.38 24.78 3.33
C THR A 8 -6.60 25.20 2.10
N GLY A 9 -5.92 24.24 1.47
CA GLY A 9 -5.38 24.38 0.12
C GLY A 9 -6.16 23.52 -0.90
N PRO A 10 -6.05 23.79 -2.21
CA PRO A 10 -6.66 22.96 -3.26
C PRO A 10 -6.12 21.51 -3.31
N MET A 11 -5.11 21.21 -2.49
CA MET A 11 -4.50 19.89 -2.28
C MET A 11 -4.82 19.30 -0.90
N ASP A 12 -5.76 19.87 -0.14
CA ASP A 12 -6.21 19.25 1.12
C ASP A 12 -7.20 18.13 0.83
N LEU A 13 -6.67 16.91 0.86
CA LEU A 13 -7.48 15.71 0.86
C LEU A 13 -8.13 15.53 2.23
N ASP A 14 -9.46 15.45 2.27
CA ASP A 14 -10.17 15.00 3.46
C ASP A 14 -9.79 13.53 3.73
N ARG A 15 -8.91 13.33 4.72
CA ARG A 15 -8.44 12.01 5.15
C ARG A 15 -9.59 11.03 5.43
N ALA A 16 -10.70 11.52 5.99
CA ALA A 16 -11.85 10.68 6.28
C ALA A 16 -12.58 10.26 4.99
N GLN A 17 -12.68 11.17 4.01
CA GLN A 17 -13.24 10.87 2.70
C GLN A 17 -12.37 9.88 1.92
N VAL A 18 -11.05 10.08 1.91
CA VAL A 18 -10.09 9.16 1.29
C VAL A 18 -10.22 7.77 1.89
N ARG A 19 -10.22 7.66 3.23
CA ARG A 19 -10.40 6.36 3.91
C ARG A 19 -11.71 5.67 3.50
N ARG A 20 -12.83 6.39 3.52
CA ARG A 20 -14.14 5.84 3.12
C ARG A 20 -14.15 5.37 1.66
N ALA A 21 -13.43 6.07 0.77
CA ALA A 21 -13.33 5.67 -0.63
C ALA A 21 -12.56 4.35 -0.78
N PHE A 22 -11.44 4.20 -0.07
CA PHE A 22 -10.69 2.93 -0.02
C PHE A 22 -11.50 1.79 0.61
N GLU A 23 -12.19 2.03 1.73
CA GLU A 23 -13.05 1.04 2.39
C GLU A 23 -14.16 0.51 1.47
N ARG A 24 -14.85 1.42 0.75
CA ARG A 24 -15.89 1.02 -0.20
C ARG A 24 -15.34 0.22 -1.38
N ALA A 25 -14.17 0.61 -1.88
CA ALA A 25 -13.55 -0.06 -3.01
C ALA A 25 -12.95 -1.41 -2.62
N ALA A 26 -12.72 -1.70 -1.33
CA ALA A 26 -11.99 -2.88 -0.87
C ALA A 26 -12.48 -4.21 -1.49
N ALA A 27 -13.79 -4.41 -1.59
CA ALA A 27 -14.38 -5.64 -2.14
C ALA A 27 -14.16 -5.83 -3.65
N THR A 28 -14.01 -4.74 -4.41
CA THR A 28 -13.80 -4.76 -5.87
C THR A 28 -12.39 -4.26 -6.25
N TYR A 29 -11.55 -3.96 -5.25
CA TYR A 29 -10.25 -3.33 -5.45
C TYR A 29 -9.35 -4.24 -6.26
N ASP A 30 -9.40 -5.53 -5.97
CA ASP A 30 -8.66 -6.54 -6.70
C ASP A 30 -9.08 -6.63 -8.17
N GLU A 31 -10.27 -6.20 -8.59
CA GLU A 31 -10.64 -6.21 -10.01
C GLU A 31 -9.96 -5.07 -10.78
N ALA A 32 -9.74 -3.92 -10.12
CA ALA A 32 -9.07 -2.75 -10.68
C ALA A 32 -7.55 -2.73 -10.45
N ALA A 33 -7.00 -3.65 -9.65
CA ALA A 33 -5.61 -3.64 -9.18
C ALA A 33 -4.57 -4.13 -10.23
N VAL A 34 -4.88 -4.07 -11.52
CA VAL A 34 -3.98 -4.58 -12.59
C VAL A 34 -2.62 -3.88 -12.54
N LEU A 35 -2.59 -2.55 -12.43
CA LEU A 35 -1.34 -1.80 -12.35
C LEU A 35 -0.56 -2.11 -11.07
N GLN A 36 -1.26 -2.22 -9.93
CA GLN A 36 -0.66 -2.52 -8.65
C GLN A 36 0.00 -3.91 -8.66
N ARG A 37 -0.64 -4.90 -9.28
CA ARG A 37 -0.08 -6.25 -9.44
C ARG A 37 1.15 -6.26 -10.34
N GLU A 38 1.09 -5.58 -11.48
CA GLU A 38 2.24 -5.46 -12.39
C GLU A 38 3.44 -4.80 -11.71
N VAL A 39 3.21 -3.69 -10.99
CA VAL A 39 4.27 -3.00 -10.24
C VAL A 39 4.80 -3.90 -9.13
N GLY A 40 3.90 -4.59 -8.40
CA GLY A 40 4.25 -5.53 -7.34
C GLY A 40 5.18 -6.64 -7.84
N GLN A 41 4.84 -7.28 -8.96
CA GLN A 41 5.66 -8.33 -9.58
C GLN A 41 7.06 -7.82 -9.96
N ARG A 42 7.15 -6.66 -10.61
CA ARG A 42 8.44 -6.05 -10.95
C ARG A 42 9.27 -5.67 -9.73
N MET A 43 8.63 -5.25 -8.63
CA MET A 43 9.35 -4.97 -7.38
C MET A 43 9.84 -6.25 -6.72
N ALA A 44 9.06 -7.33 -6.79
CA ALA A 44 9.46 -8.61 -6.24
C ALA A 44 10.65 -9.23 -7.00
N GLU A 45 10.67 -9.12 -8.33
CA GLU A 45 11.84 -9.47 -9.14
C GLU A 45 13.11 -8.72 -8.68
N ARG A 46 12.99 -7.44 -8.31
CA ARG A 46 14.12 -6.64 -7.81
C ARG A 46 14.63 -7.09 -6.44
N LEU A 47 13.79 -7.72 -5.62
CA LEU A 47 14.27 -8.38 -4.39
C LEU A 47 15.30 -9.48 -4.73
N GLY A 48 15.29 -9.98 -5.97
CA GLY A 48 16.36 -10.77 -6.62
C GLY A 48 17.77 -10.32 -6.27
N PHE A 49 17.99 -9.01 -6.22
CA PHE A 49 19.31 -8.40 -6.01
C PHE A 49 19.62 -8.12 -4.54
N VAL A 50 18.63 -8.23 -3.65
CA VAL A 50 18.78 -7.99 -2.21
C VAL A 50 19.40 -9.22 -1.58
N ARG A 51 20.58 -9.04 -0.96
CA ARG A 51 21.34 -10.12 -0.31
C ARG A 51 21.14 -10.18 1.21
N MET A 52 20.42 -9.22 1.76
CA MET A 52 20.08 -9.17 3.18
C MET A 52 19.18 -10.35 3.54
N GLN A 53 19.36 -10.92 4.72
CA GLN A 53 18.48 -11.94 5.31
C GLN A 53 17.80 -11.33 6.54
N PRO A 54 16.69 -10.58 6.36
CA PRO A 54 15.97 -10.00 7.46
C PRO A 54 15.26 -11.09 8.26
N VAL A 55 15.24 -10.94 9.59
CA VAL A 55 14.51 -11.85 10.48
C VAL A 55 13.02 -11.49 10.59
N THR A 56 12.67 -10.26 10.22
CA THR A 56 11.32 -9.70 10.28
C THR A 56 11.08 -8.80 9.09
N ILE A 57 9.91 -8.94 8.45
CA ILE A 57 9.49 -8.15 7.29
C ILE A 57 8.15 -7.47 7.58
N LEU A 58 8.02 -6.22 7.15
CA LEU A 58 6.77 -5.46 7.19
C LEU A 58 6.36 -5.10 5.75
N ASP A 59 5.17 -5.52 5.34
CA ASP A 59 4.53 -5.03 4.11
C ASP A 59 3.61 -3.84 4.43
N ALA A 60 4.16 -2.62 4.24
CA ALA A 60 3.44 -1.39 4.54
C ALA A 60 2.48 -1.03 3.41
N GLY A 61 1.18 -1.06 3.70
CA GLY A 61 0.15 -0.82 2.68
C GLY A 61 -0.14 -2.04 1.81
N CYS A 62 -0.10 -3.24 2.39
CA CYS A 62 -0.26 -4.54 1.72
C CYS A 62 -1.56 -4.75 0.93
N GLY A 63 -2.55 -3.86 1.03
CA GLY A 63 -3.86 -4.02 0.39
C GLY A 63 -4.55 -5.31 0.85
N THR A 64 -4.87 -6.19 -0.09
CA THR A 64 -5.45 -7.53 0.14
C THR A 64 -4.40 -8.59 0.48
N GLY A 65 -3.11 -8.22 0.57
CA GLY A 65 -2.03 -9.11 0.99
C GLY A 65 -1.35 -9.88 -0.15
N ALA A 66 -1.51 -9.46 -1.41
CA ALA A 66 -1.00 -10.18 -2.58
C ALA A 66 0.51 -10.45 -2.55
N ALA A 67 1.32 -9.56 -1.94
CA ALA A 67 2.77 -9.71 -1.87
C ALA A 67 3.26 -10.59 -0.68
N LEU A 68 2.40 -10.88 0.31
CA LEU A 68 2.81 -11.57 1.53
C LEU A 68 3.32 -12.98 1.26
N GLY A 69 2.67 -13.72 0.35
CA GLY A 69 3.07 -15.09 0.02
C GLY A 69 4.47 -15.16 -0.61
N GLU A 70 4.79 -14.22 -1.50
CA GLU A 70 6.10 -14.16 -2.15
C GLU A 70 7.19 -13.71 -1.18
N LEU A 71 6.91 -12.73 -0.32
CA LEU A 71 7.84 -12.31 0.74
C LEU A 71 8.17 -13.47 1.69
N HIS A 72 7.17 -14.23 2.11
CA HIS A 72 7.33 -15.39 2.99
C HIS A 72 8.07 -16.56 2.33
N ALA A 73 7.91 -16.75 1.02
CA ALA A 73 8.65 -17.78 0.30
C ALA A 73 10.13 -17.43 0.15
N ARG A 74 10.47 -16.14 0.15
CA ARG A 74 11.82 -15.65 -0.14
C ARG A 74 12.69 -15.48 1.10
N TYR A 75 12.11 -15.11 2.24
CA TYR A 75 12.80 -14.75 3.47
C TYR A 75 12.14 -15.42 4.68
#